data_AF-A0A848C2R9-F1
#
_entry.id   AF-A0A848C2R9-F1
#
_cell.length_a   1.000
_cell.length_b   1.000
_cell.length_c   1.000
_cell.angle_alpha   90.00
_cell.angle_beta   90.00
_cell.angle_gamma   90.00
#
_symmetry.space_group_name_H-M   'P 1'
#
loop_
_entity.id
_entity.type
_entity.pdbx_description
1 polymer ?
#
loop_
_entity_poly.entity_id
_entity_poly.type
_entity_poly.pdbx_seq_one_letter_code
_entity_poly.pdbx_strand_id
1 'polypeptide(L)'
;MFDIHDISEVVYQETFDKMYDSLVAEYKNGEIDLETLERNEEEQQKILMNGLYEGETKFAHTNAIVDAHQFVITLIKNGKIKKED
;
A
#
# COMPACT_ATOMS: atom_id res chain seq x y z
N MET A 1 4.47 10.29 30.95
CA MET A 1 3.89 10.92 29.75
C MET A 1 4.11 9.91 28.66
N PHE A 2 3.07 9.23 28.20
CA PHE A 2 3.20 8.38 27.01
C PHE A 2 3.52 9.34 25.87
N ASP A 3 4.70 9.21 25.29
CA ASP A 3 4.99 9.83 24.02
C ASP A 3 4.11 9.09 23.02
N ILE A 4 2.93 9.64 22.76
CA ILE A 4 2.04 9.20 21.70
C ILE A 4 2.85 9.52 20.43
N HIS A 5 3.74 8.61 20.02
CA HIS A 5 4.13 8.54 18.62
C HIS A 5 2.84 8.68 17.83
N ASP A 6 2.82 9.65 16.92
CA ASP A 6 1.63 10.08 16.23
C ASP A 6 0.84 8.84 15.77
N ILE A 7 -0.38 8.65 16.28
CA ILE A 7 -1.17 7.44 16.00
C ILE A 7 -1.33 7.28 14.48
N SER A 8 -1.36 8.40 13.73
CA SER A 8 -1.38 8.39 12.28
C SER A 8 -0.11 7.79 11.67
N GLU A 9 1.07 8.09 12.23
CA GLU A 9 2.36 7.54 11.80
C GLU A 9 2.44 6.03 12.07
N VAL A 10 2.00 5.59 13.25
CA VAL A 10 1.94 4.16 13.59
C VAL A 10 1.00 3.42 12.65
N VAL A 11 -0.19 3.98 12.41
CA VAL A 11 -1.18 3.41 11.49
C VAL A 11 -0.63 3.36 10.07
N TYR A 12 0.05 4.41 9.62
CA TYR A 12 0.67 4.43 8.30
C TYR A 12 1.69 3.31 8.16
N GLN A 13 2.67 3.24 9.07
CA GLN A 13 3.78 2.29 8.99
C GLN A 13 3.28 0.84 9.03
N GLU A 14 2.42 0.51 10.00
CA GLU A 14 1.87 -0.85 10.11
C GLU A 14 1.03 -1.26 8.90
N THR A 15 0.28 -0.31 8.33
CA THR A 15 -0.56 -0.58 7.15
C THR A 15 0.30 -0.78 5.91
N PHE A 16 1.32 0.06 5.74
CA PHE A 16 2.26 -0.04 4.62
C PHE A 16 2.98 -1.39 4.64
N ASP A 17 3.58 -1.77 5.78
CA ASP A 17 4.36 -3.00 5.88
C ASP A 17 3.51 -4.24 5.58
N LYS A 18 2.31 -4.33 6.18
CA LYS A 18 1.38 -5.45 5.95
C LYS A 18 0.91 -5.52 4.49
N MET A 19 0.57 -4.38 3.90
CA MET A 19 0.11 -4.31 2.52
C MET A 19 1.24 -4.68 1.55
N TYR A 20 2.43 -4.13 1.78
CA TYR A 20 3.62 -4.47 1.01
C TYR A 20 3.88 -5.98 1.01
N ASP A 21 3.97 -6.60 2.19
CA ASP A 21 4.24 -8.03 2.30
C ASP A 21 3.18 -8.89 1.58
N SER A 22 1.90 -8.52 1.69
CA SER A 22 0.79 -9.21 1.00
C SER A 22 0.93 -9.10 -0.52
N LEU A 23 1.07 -7.88 -1.05
CA LEU A 23 1.14 -7.65 -2.50
C LEU A 23 2.36 -8.29 -3.14
N VAL A 24 3.51 -8.29 -2.43
CA VAL A 24 4.71 -8.98 -2.90
C VAL A 24 4.48 -10.49 -2.95
N ALA A 25 3.86 -11.08 -1.92
CA ALA A 25 3.56 -12.50 -1.88
C ALA A 25 2.56 -12.90 -2.98
N GLU A 26 1.44 -12.19 -3.08
CA GLU A 26 0.41 -12.44 -4.09
C GLU A 26 0.98 -12.36 -5.52
N TYR A 27 1.82 -11.35 -5.80
CA TYR A 27 2.44 -11.21 -7.12
C TYR A 27 3.42 -12.34 -7.42
N LYS A 28 4.24 -12.71 -6.44
CA LYS A 28 5.22 -13.80 -6.56
C LYS A 28 4.54 -15.15 -6.81
N ASN A 29 3.44 -15.40 -6.11
CA ASN A 29 2.62 -16.60 -6.25
C ASN A 29 1.78 -16.60 -7.54
N GLY A 30 1.75 -15.49 -8.28
CA GLY A 30 0.95 -15.34 -9.49
C GLY A 30 -0.56 -15.17 -9.22
N GLU A 31 -0.93 -14.88 -7.98
CA GLU A 31 -2.32 -14.60 -7.56
C GLU A 31 -2.82 -13.25 -8.09
N ILE A 32 -1.90 -12.29 -8.24
CA ILE A 32 -2.15 -10.99 -8.86
C ILE A 32 -1.10 -10.70 -9.94
N ASP A 33 -1.52 -10.07 -11.05
CA ASP A 33 -0.62 -9.58 -12.10
C ASP A 33 -0.42 -8.07 -12.03
N LEU A 34 0.51 -7.56 -12.85
CA LEU A 34 0.87 -6.15 -12.85
C LEU A 34 -0.31 -5.26 -13.27
N GLU A 35 -1.12 -5.69 -14.24
CA GLU A 35 -2.29 -4.94 -14.71
C GLU A 35 -3.33 -4.82 -13.59
N THR A 36 -3.58 -5.90 -12.84
CA THR A 36 -4.49 -5.89 -11.70
C THR A 36 -3.94 -5.01 -10.56
N LEU A 37 -2.64 -5.04 -10.29
CA LEU A 37 -2.00 -4.13 -9.32
C LEU A 37 -2.20 -2.66 -9.69
N GLU A 38 -2.01 -2.30 -10.96
CA GLU A 38 -2.20 -0.93 -11.46
C GLU A 38 -3.67 -0.49 -11.34
N ARG A 39 -4.62 -1.35 -11.71
CA ARG A 39 -6.05 -1.05 -11.53
C ARG A 39 -6.42 -0.88 -10.05
N ASN A 40 -5.92 -1.74 -9.18
CA ASN A 40 -6.16 -1.64 -7.74
C ASN A 40 -5.60 -0.33 -7.19
N GLU A 41 -4.41 0.07 -7.62
CA GLU A 41 -3.80 1.35 -7.23
C GLU A 41 -4.69 2.54 -7.61
N GLU A 42 -5.21 2.59 -8.84
CA GLU A 42 -6.15 3.63 -9.28
C GLU A 42 -7.45 3.67 -8.46
N GLU A 43 -7.94 2.50 -8.02
CA GLU A 43 -9.10 2.41 -7.12
C GLU A 43 -8.77 2.92 -5.72
N GLN A 44 -7.60 2.57 -5.17
CA GLN A 44 -7.16 3.03 -3.85
C GLN A 44 -6.88 4.54 -3.84
N GLN A 45 -6.39 5.12 -4.94
CA GLN A 45 -6.26 6.58 -5.08
C GLN A 45 -7.60 7.29 -4.89
N LYS A 46 -8.69 6.75 -5.45
CA LYS A 46 -10.04 7.34 -5.27
C LYS A 46 -10.49 7.26 -3.81
N ILE A 47 -10.17 6.16 -3.13
CA ILE A 47 -10.48 5.99 -1.70
C ILE A 47 -9.66 6.98 -0.86
N LEU A 48 -8.38 7.16 -1.16
CA LEU A 48 -7.52 8.16 -0.51
C LEU A 48 -8.09 9.58 -0.65
N MET A 49 -8.54 9.96 -1.84
CA MET A 49 -9.14 11.28 -2.06
C MET A 49 -10.39 11.53 -1.19
N ASN A 50 -11.18 10.49 -0.93
CA ASN A 50 -12.31 10.58 -0.01
C ASN A 50 -11.85 10.69 1.47
N GLY A 51 -10.76 9.99 1.81
CA GLY A 51 -10.16 9.99 3.15
C GLY A 51 -9.60 11.33 3.62
N LEU A 52 -9.26 12.24 2.70
CA LEU A 52 -8.73 13.59 3.01
C LEU A 52 -9.62 14.40 3.98
N TYR A 53 -10.93 14.16 3.97
CA TYR A 53 -11.89 14.90 4.78
C TYR A 53 -12.39 14.13 6.01
N GLU A 54 -11.86 12.95 6.28
CA GLU A 54 -12.39 12.01 7.27
C GLU A 54 -11.46 11.82 8.49
N GLY A 55 -10.37 12.58 8.56
CA GLY A 55 -9.44 12.64 9.69
C GLY A 55 -8.08 11.99 9.44
N GLU A 56 -7.09 12.40 10.23
CA GLU A 56 -5.67 12.05 10.03
C GLU A 56 -5.39 10.55 10.05
N THR A 57 -6.01 9.79 10.97
CA THR A 57 -5.83 8.33 11.02
C THR A 57 -6.36 7.62 9.78
N LYS A 58 -7.53 8.04 9.27
CA LYS A 58 -8.12 7.41 8.08
C LYS A 58 -7.34 7.77 6.83
N PHE A 59 -6.90 9.02 6.73
CA PHE A 59 -6.00 9.47 5.68
C PHE A 59 -4.67 8.70 5.69
N ALA A 60 -4.04 8.54 6.87
CA ALA A 60 -2.80 7.78 7.00
C ALA A 60 -2.94 6.32 6.55
N HIS A 61 -4.03 5.66 6.95
CA HIS A 61 -4.32 4.29 6.53
C HIS A 61 -4.51 4.18 5.01
N THR A 62 -5.34 5.03 4.40
CA THR A 62 -5.58 4.96 2.94
C THR A 62 -4.34 5.38 2.15
N ASN A 63 -3.54 6.31 2.66
CA ASN A 63 -2.30 6.73 2.03
C ASN A 63 -1.27 5.59 2.02
N ALA A 64 -1.11 4.89 3.15
CA ALA A 64 -0.21 3.74 3.25
C ALA A 64 -0.53 2.63 2.25
N ILE A 65 -1.82 2.37 1.99
CA ILE A 65 -2.25 1.38 1.00
C ILE A 65 -1.83 1.81 -0.41
N VAL A 66 -2.06 3.07 -0.79
CA VAL A 66 -1.67 3.60 -2.10
C VAL A 66 -0.15 3.54 -2.28
N ASP A 67 0.60 4.00 -1.29
CA ASP A 67 2.06 4.00 -1.32
C ASP A 67 2.63 2.58 -1.46
N ALA A 68 2.06 1.60 -0.76
CA ALA A 68 2.45 0.20 -0.89
C ALA A 68 2.24 -0.34 -2.32
N HIS A 69 1.08 -0.05 -2.94
CA HIS A 69 0.82 -0.43 -4.33
C HIS A 69 1.84 0.21 -5.28
N GLN A 70 2.03 1.54 -5.19
CA GLN A 70 2.97 2.28 -6.04
C GLN A 70 4.41 1.77 -5.89
N PHE A 71 4.81 1.44 -4.67
CA PHE A 71 6.13 0.91 -4.40
C PHE A 71 6.33 -0.47 -5.00
N VAL A 72 5.39 -1.41 -4.79
CA VAL A 72 5.45 -2.76 -5.37
C VAL A 72 5.44 -2.71 -6.90
N ILE A 73 4.57 -1.90 -7.51
CA ILE A 73 4.53 -1.67 -8.96
C ILE A 73 5.90 -1.19 -9.46
N THR A 74 6.51 -0.23 -8.76
CA THR A 74 7.84 0.30 -9.11
C THR A 74 8.92 -0.77 -9.02
N LEU A 75 8.91 -1.62 -7.99
CA LEU A 75 9.87 -2.71 -7.85
C LEU A 75 9.70 -3.78 -8.93
N ILE A 76 8.46 -4.12 -9.31
CA ILE A 76 8.16 -5.04 -10.41
C ILE A 76 8.65 -4.47 -11.74
N LYS A 77 8.29 -3.23 -12.07
CA LYS A 77 8.70 -2.56 -13.32
C LYS A 77 10.22 -2.45 -13.44
N ASN A 78 10.92 -2.29 -12.32
CA ASN A 78 12.38 -2.26 -12.26
C ASN A 78 13.03 -3.66 -12.18
N GLY A 79 12.23 -4.74 -12.23
CA GLY A 79 12.71 -6.12 -12.19
C GLY A 79 13.30 -6.58 -10.86
N LYS A 80 13.06 -5.83 -9.77
CA LYS A 80 13.50 -6.18 -8.40
C LYS A 80 12.59 -7.23 -7.74
N ILE A 81 11.33 -7.28 -8.17
CA ILE A 81 10.38 -8.36 -7.84
C ILE A 81 10.04 -9.08 -9.13
N LYS A 82 10.05 -10.41 -9.08
CA LYS A 82 9.69 -11.31 -10.18
C LYS A 82 8.79 -12.40 -9.63
N LYS A 83 7.97 -13.01 -10.50
CA LYS A 83 7.21 -14.21 -10.15
C LYS A 83 8.17 -15.35 -9.78
N GLU A 84 7.72 -16.23 -8.90
CA GLU A 84 8.44 -17.48 -8.65
C GLU A 84 8.27 -18.41 -9.85
N ASP A 85 9.34 -19.15 -10.19
CA ASP A 85 9.41 -20.07 -11.34
C ASP A 85 8.71 -21.41 -11.05
#